data_AF-A0A372QFG6-F1
#
_entry.id   AF-A0A372QFG6-F1
#
_cell.length_a   1.000
_cell.length_b   1.000
_cell.length_c   1.000
_cell.angle_alpha   90.00
_cell.angle_beta   90.00
_cell.angle_gamma   90.00
#
_symmetry.space_group_name_H-M   'P 1'
#
loop_
_entity.id
_entity.type
_entity.pdbx_description
1 polymer ?
#
loop_
_entity_poly.entity_id
_entity_poly.type
_entity_poly.pdbx_seq_one_letter_code
_entity_poly.pdbx_strand_id
1 'polypeptide(L)'
;MDKMILTDDNNLLNLLVEAVATIPLNTIKFGRLSISALQYLLSCTHKKQKPFATTEYEVFRYCSILAAKQVSNDAYITLIKRLPTLEQLENENSMIKENEIITNRQEVSNKLKPLVKFIDFGQIKVQILTDIIEPLEITPTVTVYRHQIKSNNSEINYIRGIPSLYKFAYVWDKSSCGSKLIIEDNGKVIRAQYDCYFHQSVKVKMILENKGIFKWDVIIEKDCEYAWVGVCSSENFNYEIFAGSQHSGLVLGSNGCCFNSGDWVNNYCPPFKEGAKITVHLDMNKRTCAFTVNGIRYSEVSGWSNSPLKLSPAVSLCYPGRLRIQNCRKV
;
A
#
# COMPACT_ATOMS: atom_id res chain seq x y z
N MET A 1 31.56 23.34 11.98
CA MET A 1 30.59 22.46 12.68
C MET A 1 30.78 21.07 12.12
N ASP A 2 31.21 20.15 12.97
CA ASP A 2 31.84 18.89 12.56
C ASP A 2 30.97 18.04 11.64
N LYS A 3 31.60 17.60 10.55
CA LYS A 3 31.06 16.61 9.63
C LYS A 3 31.19 15.26 10.33
N MET A 4 30.20 14.92 11.16
CA MET A 4 30.13 13.60 11.79
C MET A 4 29.97 12.56 10.66
N ILE A 5 31.08 11.95 10.28
CA ILE A 5 31.10 10.78 9.40
C ILE A 5 30.57 9.63 10.25
N LEU A 6 29.25 9.46 10.28
CA LEU A 6 28.62 8.27 10.82
C LEU A 6 28.91 7.13 9.85
N THR A 7 29.82 6.25 10.23
CA THR A 7 30.07 4.97 9.57
C THR A 7 28.81 4.10 9.64
N ASP A 8 28.66 3.19 8.67
CA ASP A 8 27.50 2.27 8.52
C ASP A 8 27.24 1.35 9.75
N ASP A 9 28.11 1.40 10.77
CA ASP A 9 28.14 0.50 11.93
C ASP A 9 27.41 0.99 13.19
N ASN A 10 26.61 2.06 13.13
CA ASN A 10 25.78 2.42 14.28
C ASN A 10 24.47 1.63 14.27
N ASN A 11 24.52 0.40 14.81
CA ASN A 11 23.38 -0.51 14.90
C ASN A 11 22.12 0.14 15.47
N LEU A 12 22.25 0.99 16.51
CA LEU A 12 21.11 1.70 17.09
C LEU A 12 20.49 2.69 16.08
N LEU A 13 21.32 3.44 15.37
CA LEU A 13 20.87 4.40 14.37
C LEU A 13 20.21 3.71 13.17
N ASN A 14 20.73 2.56 12.75
CA ASN A 14 20.11 1.74 11.71
C ASN A 14 18.73 1.23 12.14
N LEU A 15 18.60 0.73 13.38
CA LEU A 15 17.32 0.30 13.94
C LEU A 15 16.32 1.46 14.04
N LEU A 16 16.77 2.65 14.42
CA LEU A 16 15.93 3.85 14.45
C LEU A 16 15.46 4.25 13.05
N VAL A 17 16.36 4.24 12.06
CA VAL A 17 16.01 4.48 10.66
C VAL A 17 14.97 3.47 10.18
N GLU A 18 15.15 2.18 10.46
CA GLU A 18 14.20 1.15 10.07
C GLU A 18 12.84 1.34 10.75
N ALA A 19 12.83 1.61 12.05
CA ALA A 19 11.60 1.88 12.78
C ALA A 19 10.85 3.10 12.22
N VAL A 20 11.54 4.24 12.06
CA VAL A 20 10.91 5.48 11.55
C VAL A 20 10.52 5.36 10.08
N ALA A 21 11.33 4.70 9.25
CA ALA A 21 11.02 4.46 7.84
C ALA A 21 9.71 3.67 7.67
N THR A 22 9.33 2.86 8.65
CA THR A 22 8.09 2.11 8.62
C THR A 22 6.86 2.93 9.05
N ILE A 23 7.03 4.11 9.62
CA ILE A 23 5.92 5.01 10.00
C ILE A 23 5.61 5.93 8.80
N PRO A 24 4.36 5.98 8.29
CA PRO A 24 4.01 6.93 7.23
C PRO A 24 4.25 8.37 7.69
N LEU A 25 5.04 9.15 6.95
CA LEU A 25 5.44 10.51 7.34
C LEU A 25 4.23 11.41 7.60
N ASN A 26 3.12 11.22 6.87
CA ASN A 26 1.88 11.97 7.07
C ASN A 26 1.25 11.80 8.47
N THR A 27 1.60 10.74 9.20
CA THR A 27 1.17 10.54 10.61
C THR A 27 2.06 11.25 11.62
N ILE A 28 3.26 11.69 11.20
CA ILE A 28 4.22 12.37 12.07
C ILE A 28 3.92 13.87 12.05
N LYS A 29 3.59 14.46 13.21
CA LYS A 29 3.34 15.90 13.31
C LYS A 29 4.57 16.71 12.83
N PHE A 30 4.34 17.74 12.01
CA PHE A 30 5.40 18.63 11.52
C PHE A 30 6.17 19.26 12.69
N GLY A 31 7.50 19.17 12.63
CA GLY A 31 8.40 19.62 13.70
C GLY A 31 8.85 18.52 14.66
N ARG A 32 8.27 17.31 14.61
CA ARG A 32 8.80 16.14 15.35
C ARG A 32 10.05 15.57 14.69
N LEU A 33 10.15 15.66 13.37
CA LEU A 33 11.38 15.41 12.62
C LEU A 33 11.98 16.76 12.22
N SER A 34 13.24 16.99 12.62
CA SER A 34 14.01 18.12 12.10
C SER A 34 14.36 17.89 10.63
N ILE A 35 14.70 18.96 9.89
CA ILE A 35 15.15 18.84 8.50
C ILE A 35 16.36 17.90 8.41
N SER A 36 17.33 18.02 9.33
CA SER A 36 18.52 17.16 9.33
C SER A 36 18.18 15.69 9.59
N ALA A 37 17.26 15.41 10.53
CA ALA A 37 16.81 14.04 10.81
C ALA A 37 16.06 13.43 9.63
N LEU A 38 15.16 14.20 8.99
CA LEU A 38 14.47 13.79 7.77
C LEU A 38 15.45 13.55 6.62
N GLN A 39 16.41 14.44 6.43
CA GLN A 39 17.44 14.32 5.41
C GLN A 39 18.26 13.03 5.60
N TYR A 40 18.65 12.73 6.84
CA TYR A 40 19.34 11.51 7.19
C TYR A 40 18.48 10.27 6.88
N LEU A 41 17.24 10.21 7.37
CA LEU A 41 16.28 9.14 7.09
C LEU A 41 16.14 8.88 5.59
N LEU A 42 15.93 9.94 4.79
CA LEU A 42 15.77 9.83 3.35
C LEU A 42 17.06 9.37 2.66
N SER A 43 18.23 9.81 3.12
CA SER A 43 19.52 9.34 2.60
C SER A 43 19.75 7.84 2.85
N CYS A 44 19.23 7.32 3.96
CA CYS A 44 19.35 5.91 4.30
C CYS A 44 18.39 5.02 3.51
N THR A 45 17.35 5.58 2.87
CA THR A 45 16.30 4.81 2.18
C THR A 45 16.26 5.07 0.67
N HIS A 46 16.88 6.14 0.16
CA HIS A 46 16.76 6.54 -1.23
C HIS A 46 17.51 5.60 -2.16
N LYS A 47 16.81 5.05 -3.16
CA LYS A 47 17.36 4.06 -4.11
C LYS A 47 18.01 2.85 -3.42
N LYS A 48 17.64 2.58 -2.16
CA LYS A 48 18.09 1.41 -1.41
C LYS A 48 16.96 0.40 -1.34
N GLN A 49 17.30 -0.90 -1.29
CA GLN A 49 16.35 -1.97 -1.03
C GLN A 49 15.95 -2.01 0.46
N LYS A 50 15.39 -0.92 0.97
CA LYS A 50 14.90 -0.79 2.34
C LYS A 50 13.41 -0.45 2.36
N PRO A 51 12.64 -0.91 3.36
CA PRO A 51 11.26 -0.53 3.51
C PRO A 51 11.14 0.99 3.78
N PHE A 52 10.11 1.61 3.21
CA PHE A 52 9.75 3.00 3.47
C PHE A 52 8.24 3.20 3.27
N ALA A 53 7.51 3.49 4.34
CA ALA A 53 6.05 3.43 4.37
C ALA A 53 5.33 4.61 3.71
N THR A 54 6.06 5.55 3.13
CA THR A 54 5.51 6.79 2.55
C THR A 54 5.78 6.82 1.05
N THR A 55 4.75 7.14 0.26
CA THR A 55 4.86 7.29 -1.20
C THR A 55 5.72 8.49 -1.59
N GLU A 56 6.31 8.51 -2.80
CA GLU A 56 7.21 9.60 -3.22
C GLU A 56 6.51 10.98 -3.25
N TYR A 57 5.22 11.02 -3.59
CA TYR A 57 4.42 12.24 -3.48
C TYR A 57 4.31 12.71 -2.03
N GLU A 58 4.00 11.80 -1.10
CA GLU A 58 3.85 12.15 0.31
C GLU A 58 5.18 12.53 0.97
N VAL A 59 6.31 12.00 0.48
CA VAL A 59 7.66 12.47 0.84
C VAL A 59 7.83 13.92 0.40
N PHE A 60 7.53 14.23 -0.86
CA PHE A 60 7.60 15.60 -1.36
C PHE A 60 6.73 16.55 -0.57
N ARG A 61 5.48 16.16 -0.31
CA ARG A 61 4.52 16.90 0.51
C ARG A 61 5.10 17.20 1.90
N TYR A 62 5.58 16.16 2.60
CA TYR A 62 6.10 16.32 3.95
C TYR A 62 7.32 17.25 3.99
N CYS A 63 8.25 17.06 3.06
CA CYS A 63 9.45 17.89 2.94
C CYS A 63 9.10 19.36 2.70
N SER A 64 8.15 19.62 1.79
CA SER A 64 7.74 20.97 1.40
C SER A 64 7.05 21.71 2.55
N ILE A 65 6.10 21.06 3.23
CA ILE A 65 5.40 21.65 4.38
C ILE A 65 6.37 21.87 5.56
N LEU A 66 7.28 20.94 5.82
CA LEU A 66 8.30 21.11 6.85
C LEU A 66 9.24 22.27 6.55
N ALA A 67 9.67 22.43 5.29
CA ALA A 67 10.49 23.54 4.84
C ALA A 67 9.76 24.89 5.02
N ALA A 68 8.49 24.98 4.62
CA ALA A 68 7.70 26.18 4.81
C ALA A 68 7.46 26.54 6.28
N LYS A 69 7.25 25.53 7.15
CA LYS A 69 7.14 25.75 8.60
C LYS A 69 8.39 26.40 9.21
N GLN A 70 9.57 26.16 8.65
CA GLN A 70 10.82 26.78 9.09
C GLN A 70 11.00 28.20 8.57
N VAL A 71 10.17 28.64 7.63
CA VAL A 71 10.20 29.97 7.01
C VAL A 71 9.15 30.88 7.63
N SER A 72 7.87 30.49 7.59
CA SER A 72 6.79 31.26 8.21
C SER A 72 5.51 30.44 8.41
N ASN A 73 4.64 30.89 9.32
CA ASN A 73 3.33 30.28 9.50
C ASN A 73 2.44 30.43 8.25
N ASP A 74 2.53 31.54 7.53
CA ASP A 74 1.75 31.77 6.32
C ASP A 74 2.15 30.78 5.22
N ALA A 75 3.46 30.61 4.97
CA ALA A 75 3.94 29.63 4.00
C ALA A 75 3.52 28.20 4.37
N TYR A 76 3.55 27.87 5.66
CA TYR A 76 3.09 26.58 6.19
C TYR A 76 1.60 26.34 5.92
N ILE A 77 0.74 27.32 6.20
CA ILE A 77 -0.70 27.22 5.95
C ILE A 77 -0.98 27.10 4.45
N THR A 78 -0.35 27.92 3.61
CA THR A 78 -0.52 27.89 2.16
C THR A 78 -0.11 26.53 1.59
N LEU A 79 1.04 25.97 2.00
CA LEU A 79 1.46 24.65 1.50
C LEU A 79 0.60 23.49 2.00
N ILE A 80 0.06 23.54 3.22
CA ILE A 80 -0.90 22.52 3.67
C ILE A 80 -2.14 22.50 2.79
N LYS A 81 -2.66 23.67 2.39
CA LYS A 81 -3.82 23.77 1.49
C LYS A 81 -3.49 23.30 0.08
N ARG A 82 -2.32 23.69 -0.46
CA ARG A 82 -1.91 23.41 -1.84
C ARG A 82 -1.35 22.00 -2.05
N LEU A 83 -0.95 21.31 -0.99
CA LEU A 83 -0.47 19.93 -1.02
C LEU A 83 -1.42 19.02 -0.23
N PRO A 84 -2.54 18.58 -0.83
CA PRO A 84 -3.44 17.60 -0.20
C PRO A 84 -2.76 16.24 -0.01
N THR A 85 -3.25 15.44 0.92
CA THR A 85 -2.86 14.02 1.04
C THR A 85 -3.42 13.20 -0.12
N LEU A 86 -2.89 12.00 -0.38
CA LEU A 86 -3.46 11.10 -1.40
C LEU A 86 -4.92 10.73 -1.10
N GLU A 87 -5.24 10.48 0.17
CA GLU A 87 -6.60 10.22 0.62
C GLU A 87 -7.56 11.40 0.31
N GLN A 88 -7.07 12.63 0.45
CA GLN A 88 -7.87 13.82 0.08
C GLN A 88 -8.06 13.95 -1.43
N LEU A 89 -7.08 13.52 -2.24
CA LEU A 89 -7.18 13.52 -3.70
C LEU A 89 -8.11 12.43 -4.25
N GLU A 90 -8.23 11.29 -3.54
CA GLU A 90 -9.15 10.20 -3.91
C GLU A 90 -10.62 10.56 -3.67
N ASN A 91 -10.90 11.46 -2.73
CA ASN A 91 -12.25 11.97 -2.50
C ASN A 91 -12.53 13.14 -3.48
N GLU A 92 -13.42 12.91 -4.45
CA GLU A 92 -13.73 13.78 -5.62
C GLU A 92 -14.12 15.25 -5.33
N ASN A 93 -14.21 15.66 -4.07
CA ASN A 93 -14.58 17.02 -3.64
C ASN A 93 -13.40 17.95 -3.30
N SER A 94 -12.14 17.53 -3.45
CA SER A 94 -10.99 18.41 -3.21
C SER A 94 -10.60 19.21 -4.46
N MET A 95 -11.47 20.15 -4.85
CA MET A 95 -11.08 21.22 -5.76
C MET A 95 -9.81 21.90 -5.21
N ILE A 96 -8.69 21.76 -5.92
CA ILE A 96 -7.44 22.48 -5.62
C ILE A 96 -7.79 23.97 -5.64
N LYS A 97 -7.90 24.57 -4.45
CA LYS A 97 -8.26 25.98 -4.33
C LYS A 97 -7.17 26.84 -4.94
N GLU A 98 -7.64 27.94 -5.53
CA GLU A 98 -6.94 29.00 -6.28
C GLU A 98 -5.50 29.29 -5.86
N ASN A 99 -4.75 29.83 -6.84
CA ASN A 99 -3.35 30.25 -6.85
C ASN A 99 -2.93 31.20 -5.70
N GLU A 100 -3.07 30.78 -4.43
CA GLU A 100 -2.52 31.47 -3.28
C GLU A 100 -0.99 31.51 -3.44
N ILE A 101 -0.45 32.74 -3.42
CA ILE A 101 0.98 32.99 -3.50
C ILE A 101 1.65 32.43 -2.24
N ILE A 102 2.72 31.66 -2.42
CA ILE A 102 3.51 31.15 -1.30
C ILE A 102 4.40 32.29 -0.78
N THR A 103 4.12 32.78 0.43
CA THR A 103 4.97 33.77 1.12
C THR A 103 6.40 33.25 1.25
N ASN A 104 7.40 34.11 0.98
CA ASN A 104 8.83 33.75 1.04
C ASN A 104 9.19 32.49 0.22
N ARG A 105 8.52 32.28 -0.92
CA ARG A 105 8.70 31.12 -1.81
C ARG A 105 10.16 30.73 -2.07
N GLN A 106 11.03 31.72 -2.30
CA GLN A 106 12.45 31.48 -2.57
C GLN A 106 13.18 30.89 -1.35
N GLU A 107 12.83 31.34 -0.14
CA GLU A 107 13.39 30.82 1.10
C GLU A 107 12.91 29.39 1.37
N VAL A 108 11.63 29.12 1.09
CA VAL A 108 11.06 27.76 1.12
C VAL A 108 11.83 26.84 0.17
N SER A 109 12.05 27.30 -1.07
CA SER A 109 12.84 26.56 -2.06
C SER A 109 14.26 26.25 -1.58
N ASN A 110 14.94 27.23 -0.96
CA ASN A 110 16.28 27.06 -0.41
C ASN A 110 16.31 26.03 0.73
N LYS A 111 15.32 26.03 1.63
CA LYS A 111 15.20 25.06 2.73
C LYS A 111 14.85 23.66 2.22
N LEU A 112 14.07 23.56 1.14
CA LEU A 112 13.65 22.31 0.54
C LEU A 112 14.77 21.64 -0.27
N LYS A 113 15.64 22.42 -0.93
CA LYS A 113 16.74 21.98 -1.80
C LYS A 113 17.56 20.76 -1.29
N PRO A 114 18.02 20.68 -0.03
CA PRO A 114 18.79 19.51 0.45
C PRO A 114 17.96 18.21 0.53
N LEU A 115 16.63 18.30 0.57
CA LEU A 115 15.71 17.15 0.64
C LEU A 115 15.29 16.68 -0.76
N VAL A 116 15.11 17.59 -1.72
CA VAL A 116 14.65 17.30 -3.09
C VAL A 116 15.47 16.21 -3.78
N LYS A 117 16.79 16.20 -3.56
CA LYS A 117 17.70 15.21 -4.16
C LYS A 117 17.43 13.76 -3.74
N PHE A 118 16.61 13.55 -2.70
CA PHE A 118 16.21 12.22 -2.23
C PHE A 118 14.78 11.86 -2.64
N ILE A 119 14.15 12.63 -3.51
CA ILE A 119 12.79 12.40 -4.00
C ILE A 119 12.90 11.90 -5.43
N ASP A 120 12.27 10.77 -5.71
CA ASP A 120 12.17 10.26 -7.07
C ASP A 120 10.87 10.74 -7.71
N PHE A 121 10.93 11.89 -8.38
CA PHE A 121 9.78 12.45 -9.10
C PHE A 121 9.28 11.52 -10.20
N GLY A 122 10.10 10.59 -10.71
CA GLY A 122 9.67 9.58 -11.68
C GLY A 122 8.64 8.59 -11.13
N GLN A 123 8.53 8.46 -9.80
CA GLN A 123 7.53 7.61 -9.14
C GLN A 123 6.26 8.38 -8.73
N ILE A 124 6.15 9.67 -9.06
CA ILE A 124 4.96 10.49 -8.79
C ILE A 124 4.07 10.50 -10.04
N LYS A 125 2.74 10.35 -9.85
CA LYS A 125 1.78 10.44 -10.96
C LYS A 125 1.98 11.73 -11.76
N VAL A 126 2.01 11.61 -13.08
CA VAL A 126 2.19 12.76 -14.00
C VAL A 126 1.20 13.87 -13.70
N GLN A 127 -0.07 13.52 -13.47
CA GLN A 127 -1.11 14.50 -13.13
C GLN A 127 -0.81 15.25 -11.83
N ILE A 128 -0.30 14.58 -10.79
CA ILE A 128 0.12 15.23 -9.55
C ILE A 128 1.31 16.16 -9.80
N LEU A 129 2.25 15.74 -10.65
CA LEU A 129 3.38 16.60 -11.02
C LEU A 129 2.92 17.87 -11.71
N THR A 130 2.06 17.78 -12.72
CA THR A 130 1.63 18.92 -13.55
C THR A 130 0.63 19.83 -12.83
N ASP A 131 -0.31 19.25 -12.10
CA ASP A 131 -1.47 19.98 -11.59
C ASP A 131 -1.22 20.52 -10.16
N ILE A 132 -0.31 19.87 -9.42
CA ILE A 132 -0.06 20.19 -8.01
C ILE A 132 1.36 20.69 -7.78
N ILE A 133 2.38 19.96 -8.22
CA ILE A 133 3.77 20.25 -7.84
C ILE A 133 4.39 21.37 -8.68
N GLU A 134 4.26 21.30 -10.01
CA GLU A 134 4.81 22.30 -10.94
C GLU A 134 4.34 23.72 -10.62
N PRO A 135 3.04 23.99 -10.36
CA PRO A 135 2.54 25.33 -10.07
C PRO A 135 3.02 25.92 -8.74
N LEU A 136 3.72 25.17 -7.88
CA LEU A 136 4.28 25.70 -6.64
C LEU A 136 5.55 26.51 -6.89
N GLU A 137 6.29 26.22 -7.97
CA GLU A 137 7.58 26.86 -8.30
C GLU A 137 8.61 26.83 -7.15
N ILE A 138 8.51 25.86 -6.23
CA ILE A 138 9.44 25.70 -5.10
C ILE A 138 10.62 24.76 -5.43
N THR A 139 10.55 24.05 -6.55
CA THR A 139 11.64 23.20 -7.05
C THR A 139 11.70 23.18 -8.58
N PRO A 140 12.87 23.38 -9.21
CA PRO A 140 13.01 23.33 -10.66
C PRO A 140 13.02 21.89 -11.19
N THR A 141 13.09 20.88 -10.32
CA THR A 141 13.27 19.48 -10.71
C THR A 141 12.11 18.93 -11.54
N VAL A 142 10.89 19.48 -11.42
CA VAL A 142 9.68 18.97 -12.07
C VAL A 142 9.72 19.11 -13.60
N THR A 143 10.32 20.18 -14.12
CA THR A 143 10.41 20.43 -15.57
C THR A 143 11.30 19.43 -16.29
N VAL A 144 12.36 18.95 -15.61
CA VAL A 144 13.28 17.93 -16.14
C VAL A 144 12.56 16.57 -16.30
N TYR A 145 11.75 16.19 -15.31
CA TYR A 145 11.03 14.91 -15.34
C TYR A 145 9.87 14.88 -16.36
N ARG A 146 9.20 16.02 -16.61
CA ARG A 146 8.16 16.12 -17.65
C ARG A 146 8.67 15.73 -19.05
N HIS A 147 9.91 16.11 -19.37
CA HIS A 147 10.54 15.78 -20.64
C HIS A 147 10.94 14.29 -20.72
N GLN A 148 11.31 13.68 -19.60
CA GLN A 148 11.69 12.26 -19.53
C GLN A 148 10.47 11.33 -19.67
N ILE A 149 9.32 11.67 -19.07
CA ILE A 149 8.13 10.81 -19.08
C ILE A 149 7.43 10.79 -20.45
N LYS A 150 7.49 11.88 -21.23
CA LYS A 150 6.98 11.89 -22.63
C LYS A 150 7.68 10.87 -23.54
N SER A 151 8.84 10.34 -23.14
CA SER A 151 9.66 9.41 -23.93
C SER A 151 9.62 7.95 -23.48
N ASN A 152 9.07 7.63 -22.29
CA ASN A 152 9.08 6.29 -21.72
C ASN A 152 7.68 5.86 -21.23
N ASN A 153 7.10 4.85 -21.88
CA ASN A 153 5.90 4.12 -21.44
C ASN A 153 6.20 3.13 -20.29
N SER A 154 7.16 3.42 -19.41
CA SER A 154 7.55 2.50 -18.34
C SER A 154 6.66 2.65 -17.10
N GLU A 155 6.10 1.52 -16.68
CA GLU A 155 5.31 1.26 -15.47
C GLU A 155 5.80 2.06 -14.24
N ILE A 156 4.94 2.95 -13.72
CA ILE A 156 5.20 3.78 -12.54
C ILE A 156 4.98 2.91 -11.28
N ASN A 157 6.01 2.68 -10.46
CA ASN A 157 5.86 2.08 -9.15
C ASN A 157 5.77 3.19 -8.09
N TYR A 158 4.56 3.51 -7.62
CA TYR A 158 4.27 4.67 -6.75
C TYR A 158 5.04 4.76 -5.41
N ILE A 159 5.85 3.74 -5.06
CA ILE A 159 6.54 3.65 -3.76
C ILE A 159 8.02 3.29 -3.98
N ARG A 160 8.91 4.02 -3.30
CA ARG A 160 10.35 3.71 -3.23
C ARG A 160 10.61 2.45 -2.40
N GLY A 161 11.56 1.63 -2.84
CA GLY A 161 11.95 0.39 -2.17
C GLY A 161 11.21 -0.83 -2.71
N ILE A 162 11.22 -1.94 -1.96
CA ILE A 162 10.59 -3.19 -2.39
C ILE A 162 9.19 -3.32 -1.76
N PRO A 163 8.11 -3.39 -2.58
CA PRO A 163 6.75 -3.57 -2.09
C PRO A 163 6.47 -4.74 -1.16
N SER A 164 7.30 -5.78 -1.26
CA SER A 164 7.26 -6.98 -0.44
C SER A 164 7.69 -6.79 1.02
N LEU A 165 8.24 -5.63 1.38
CA LEU A 165 8.71 -5.32 2.74
C LEU A 165 7.74 -4.42 3.54
N TYR A 166 6.62 -3.99 2.96
CA TYR A 166 5.69 -3.06 3.61
C TYR A 166 4.74 -3.77 4.59
N LYS A 167 5.10 -3.79 5.87
CA LYS A 167 4.21 -4.23 6.97
C LYS A 167 2.87 -3.46 7.04
N PHE A 168 2.75 -2.32 6.35
CA PHE A 168 1.57 -1.43 6.30
C PHE A 168 0.74 -1.56 5.01
N ALA A 169 1.25 -2.23 3.97
CA ALA A 169 0.48 -2.50 2.74
C ALA A 169 -0.49 -3.69 2.91
N TYR A 170 -0.35 -4.43 4.01
CA TYR A 170 -1.09 -5.66 4.30
C TYR A 170 -2.14 -5.42 5.37
N VAL A 171 -3.00 -4.45 5.08
CA VAL A 171 -4.19 -4.15 5.87
C VAL A 171 -5.41 -4.30 4.97
N TRP A 172 -6.51 -4.73 5.56
CA TRP A 172 -7.83 -4.75 4.93
C TRP A 172 -8.24 -3.33 4.55
N ASP A 173 -8.78 -3.19 3.35
CA ASP A 173 -9.22 -1.91 2.81
C ASP A 173 -10.66 -1.62 3.25
N LYS A 174 -10.82 -0.60 4.09
CA LYS A 174 -12.14 -0.19 4.60
C LYS A 174 -13.09 0.27 3.50
N SER A 175 -12.58 0.81 2.39
CA SER A 175 -13.41 1.24 1.26
C SER A 175 -13.87 0.06 0.39
N SER A 176 -13.18 -1.07 0.48
CA SER A 176 -13.37 -2.27 -0.34
C SER A 176 -13.72 -3.47 0.55
N CYS A 177 -14.74 -3.28 1.39
CA CYS A 177 -15.14 -4.17 2.46
C CYS A 177 -16.66 -4.27 2.49
N GLY A 178 -17.18 -5.50 2.64
CA GLY A 178 -18.62 -5.71 2.80
C GLY A 178 -19.17 -4.99 4.03
N SER A 179 -20.39 -4.49 3.90
CA SER A 179 -21.07 -3.61 4.87
C SER A 179 -21.20 -4.19 6.30
N LYS A 180 -21.20 -5.52 6.43
CA LYS A 180 -21.33 -6.25 7.70
C LYS A 180 -20.02 -6.79 8.25
N LEU A 181 -18.90 -6.34 7.71
CA LEU A 181 -17.57 -6.70 8.17
C LEU A 181 -16.92 -5.53 8.93
N ILE A 182 -16.24 -5.83 10.04
CA ILE A 182 -15.53 -4.85 10.87
C ILE A 182 -14.04 -5.12 10.79
N ILE A 183 -13.29 -4.09 10.42
CA ILE A 183 -11.83 -4.10 10.42
C ILE A 183 -11.32 -3.63 11.79
N GLU A 184 -10.48 -4.45 12.43
CA GLU A 184 -9.92 -4.22 13.76
C GLU A 184 -8.38 -4.33 13.72
N ASP A 185 -7.73 -4.07 14.86
CA ASP A 185 -6.28 -4.26 15.06
C ASP A 185 -5.42 -3.59 13.97
N ASN A 186 -5.60 -2.27 13.83
CA ASN A 186 -4.88 -1.43 12.86
C ASN A 186 -4.96 -1.94 11.42
N GLY A 187 -6.11 -2.53 11.04
CA GLY A 187 -6.33 -3.00 9.67
C GLY A 187 -5.97 -4.46 9.43
N LYS A 188 -5.43 -5.18 10.41
CA LYS A 188 -4.93 -6.55 10.20
C LYS A 188 -5.97 -7.63 10.41
N VAL A 189 -7.02 -7.32 11.15
CA VAL A 189 -8.09 -8.27 11.48
C VAL A 189 -9.36 -7.84 10.80
N ILE A 190 -10.09 -8.81 10.26
CA ILE A 190 -11.48 -8.65 9.85
C ILE A 190 -12.36 -9.61 10.64
N ARG A 191 -13.52 -9.12 11.09
CA ARG A 191 -14.53 -9.91 11.80
C ARG A 191 -15.91 -9.64 11.22
N ALA A 192 -16.71 -10.69 11.09
CA ALA A 192 -18.11 -10.57 10.72
C ALA A 192 -18.99 -10.08 11.90
N GLN A 193 -19.94 -9.19 11.60
CA GLN A 193 -20.98 -8.77 12.55
C GLN A 193 -22.00 -9.89 12.80
N TYR A 194 -22.73 -9.82 13.92
CA TYR A 194 -23.70 -10.85 14.32
C TYR A 194 -24.78 -11.14 13.27
N ASP A 195 -25.19 -10.12 12.52
CA ASP A 195 -26.20 -10.19 11.47
C ASP A 195 -25.62 -10.49 10.07
N CYS A 196 -24.34 -10.82 9.97
CA CYS A 196 -23.66 -11.25 8.74
C CYS A 196 -23.90 -12.74 8.48
N TYR A 197 -25.13 -13.09 8.08
CA TYR A 197 -25.53 -14.48 7.83
C TYR A 197 -24.93 -15.08 6.55
N PHE A 198 -24.63 -14.23 5.57
CA PHE A 198 -24.04 -14.64 4.30
C PHE A 198 -22.63 -14.11 4.18
N HIS A 199 -21.77 -14.84 3.46
CA HIS A 199 -20.39 -14.44 3.24
C HIS A 199 -20.32 -13.09 2.54
N GLN A 200 -19.58 -12.19 3.16
CA GLN A 200 -19.14 -10.95 2.55
C GLN A 200 -17.64 -10.98 2.38
N SER A 201 -17.13 -10.13 1.49
CA SER A 201 -15.74 -10.12 1.10
C SER A 201 -15.04 -8.83 1.51
N VAL A 202 -13.73 -8.92 1.68
CA VAL A 202 -12.86 -7.76 1.83
C VAL A 202 -11.56 -8.05 1.10
N LYS A 203 -10.98 -7.02 0.48
CA LYS A 203 -9.63 -7.10 -0.08
C LYS A 203 -8.63 -6.30 0.77
N VAL A 204 -7.36 -6.58 0.58
CA VAL A 204 -6.30 -5.71 1.09
C VAL A 204 -6.18 -4.45 0.22
N LYS A 205 -5.63 -3.38 0.79
CA LYS A 205 -5.40 -2.11 0.07
C LYS A 205 -4.40 -2.25 -1.09
N MET A 206 -3.52 -3.24 -1.03
CA MET A 206 -2.51 -3.49 -2.06
C MET A 206 -3.11 -4.14 -3.32
N ILE A 207 -2.79 -3.55 -4.46
CA ILE A 207 -3.04 -4.13 -5.78
C ILE A 207 -1.80 -4.93 -6.22
N LEU A 208 -2.02 -6.16 -6.65
CA LEU A 208 -1.05 -7.05 -7.27
C LEU A 208 -1.17 -6.92 -8.79
N GLU A 209 -0.22 -6.21 -9.38
CA GLU A 209 -0.11 -6.01 -10.82
C GLU A 209 1.24 -6.51 -11.35
N ASN A 210 1.31 -6.70 -12.67
CA ASN A 210 2.51 -7.09 -13.42
C ASN A 210 3.01 -8.53 -13.16
N LYS A 211 4.17 -8.84 -13.75
CA LYS A 211 4.88 -10.10 -13.59
C LYS A 211 5.49 -10.23 -12.19
N GLY A 212 5.39 -11.43 -11.62
CA GLY A 212 5.95 -11.73 -10.30
C GLY A 212 5.27 -12.88 -9.58
N ILE A 213 5.94 -13.37 -8.53
CA ILE A 213 5.41 -14.37 -7.62
C ILE A 213 5.14 -13.67 -6.30
N PHE A 214 3.92 -13.79 -5.79
CA PHE A 214 3.47 -13.16 -4.55
C PHE A 214 3.02 -14.24 -3.57
N LYS A 215 3.29 -14.02 -2.28
CA LYS A 215 2.88 -14.93 -1.22
C LYS A 215 2.33 -14.15 -0.06
N TRP A 216 1.23 -14.57 0.55
CA TRP A 216 0.75 -13.96 1.80
C TRP A 216 0.07 -14.96 2.73
N ASP A 217 0.06 -14.62 4.02
CA ASP A 217 -0.46 -15.44 5.10
C ASP A 217 -1.77 -14.87 5.65
N VAL A 218 -2.77 -15.73 5.81
CA VAL A 218 -4.02 -15.49 6.54
C VAL A 218 -4.17 -16.51 7.65
N ILE A 219 -4.61 -16.07 8.83
CA ILE A 219 -4.94 -16.92 9.97
C ILE A 219 -6.44 -16.87 10.23
N ILE A 220 -7.05 -18.03 10.44
CA ILE A 220 -8.41 -18.14 10.97
C ILE A 220 -8.35 -17.99 12.49
N GLU A 221 -8.66 -16.79 13.00
CA GLU A 221 -8.72 -16.54 14.44
C GLU A 221 -10.04 -17.00 15.06
N LYS A 222 -11.12 -17.05 14.27
CA LYS A 222 -12.38 -17.67 14.64
C LYS A 222 -13.05 -18.27 13.42
N ASP A 223 -13.50 -19.51 13.54
CA ASP A 223 -14.12 -20.22 12.43
C ASP A 223 -15.54 -19.71 12.11
N CYS A 224 -16.00 -19.99 10.90
CA CYS A 224 -17.38 -19.75 10.47
C CYS A 224 -17.85 -20.89 9.55
N GLU A 225 -19.06 -20.77 9.00
CA GLU A 225 -19.51 -21.67 7.94
C GLU A 225 -18.67 -21.39 6.69
N TYR A 226 -17.47 -21.96 6.63
CA TYR A 226 -16.45 -21.80 5.59
C TYR A 226 -15.80 -20.41 5.55
N ALA A 227 -14.55 -20.33 5.99
CA ALA A 227 -13.70 -19.18 5.72
C ALA A 227 -13.03 -19.33 4.36
N TRP A 228 -13.06 -18.27 3.54
CA TRP A 228 -12.50 -18.28 2.19
C TRP A 228 -11.30 -17.36 2.09
N VAL A 229 -10.20 -17.85 1.51
CA VAL A 229 -8.93 -17.13 1.41
C VAL A 229 -8.38 -17.23 -0.01
N GLY A 230 -8.01 -16.11 -0.62
CA GLY A 230 -7.39 -16.12 -1.93
C GLY A 230 -7.26 -14.73 -2.52
N VAL A 231 -7.69 -14.56 -3.76
CA VAL A 231 -7.55 -13.34 -4.56
C VAL A 231 -8.86 -12.95 -5.21
N CYS A 232 -9.04 -11.64 -5.42
CA CYS A 232 -10.10 -11.06 -6.22
C CYS A 232 -9.54 -10.09 -7.26
N SER A 233 -10.35 -9.72 -8.25
CA SER A 233 -10.08 -8.54 -9.07
C SER A 233 -10.06 -7.28 -8.22
N SER A 234 -9.15 -6.35 -8.51
CA SER A 234 -9.16 -5.04 -7.87
C SER A 234 -10.25 -4.12 -8.41
N GLU A 235 -10.85 -4.47 -9.56
CA GLU A 235 -11.84 -3.68 -10.30
C GLU A 235 -13.14 -4.49 -10.46
N ASN A 236 -14.30 -3.81 -10.42
CA ASN A 236 -15.62 -4.42 -10.65
C ASN A 236 -15.92 -5.67 -9.81
N PHE A 237 -15.57 -5.64 -8.53
CA PHE A 237 -15.80 -6.74 -7.58
C PHE A 237 -16.84 -6.33 -6.53
N ASN A 238 -17.80 -7.21 -6.26
CA ASN A 238 -18.86 -6.97 -5.28
C ASN A 238 -18.45 -7.54 -3.91
N TYR A 239 -18.28 -6.66 -2.93
CA TYR A 239 -17.86 -7.03 -1.57
C TYR A 239 -19.01 -7.52 -0.68
N GLU A 240 -20.26 -7.36 -1.10
CA GLU A 240 -21.44 -7.82 -0.36
C GLU A 240 -21.71 -9.32 -0.54
N ILE A 241 -20.97 -10.01 -1.41
CA ILE A 241 -21.13 -11.43 -1.70
C ILE A 241 -19.80 -12.19 -1.61
N PHE A 242 -19.92 -13.51 -1.58
CA PHE A 242 -18.80 -14.44 -1.60
C PHE A 242 -17.88 -14.23 -2.82
N ALA A 243 -16.57 -14.32 -2.63
CA ALA A 243 -15.59 -14.15 -3.69
C ALA A 243 -15.64 -15.27 -4.74
N GLY A 244 -15.80 -16.53 -4.35
CA GLY A 244 -15.76 -17.66 -5.28
C GLY A 244 -16.96 -17.77 -6.21
N SER A 245 -18.09 -17.13 -5.88
CA SER A 245 -19.25 -17.03 -6.78
C SER A 245 -19.08 -15.97 -7.87
N GLN A 246 -17.99 -15.19 -7.84
CA GLN A 246 -17.70 -14.15 -8.81
C GLN A 246 -16.62 -14.65 -9.78
N HIS A 247 -16.77 -14.35 -11.07
CA HIS A 247 -15.83 -14.76 -12.14
C HIS A 247 -14.39 -14.28 -11.89
N SER A 248 -14.23 -13.23 -11.10
CA SER A 248 -12.95 -12.62 -10.76
C SER A 248 -12.37 -13.07 -9.42
N GLY A 249 -12.94 -14.10 -8.79
CA GLY A 249 -12.45 -14.67 -7.53
C GLY A 249 -11.75 -16.02 -7.72
N LEU A 250 -10.63 -16.22 -7.02
CA LEU A 250 -10.00 -17.52 -6.83
C LEU A 250 -9.67 -17.68 -5.35
N VAL A 251 -10.35 -18.61 -4.67
CA VAL A 251 -10.30 -18.74 -3.20
C VAL A 251 -10.35 -20.19 -2.75
N LEU A 252 -9.65 -20.49 -1.64
CA LEU A 252 -9.70 -21.74 -0.90
C LEU A 252 -10.61 -21.61 0.32
N GLY A 253 -11.52 -22.55 0.49
CA GLY A 253 -12.44 -22.63 1.63
C GLY A 253 -11.93 -23.53 2.74
N SER A 254 -12.32 -23.26 3.98
CA SER A 254 -11.99 -24.11 5.14
C SER A 254 -12.62 -25.51 5.09
N ASN A 255 -13.59 -25.74 4.20
CA ASN A 255 -14.06 -27.08 3.84
C ASN A 255 -13.09 -27.87 2.93
N GLY A 256 -11.97 -27.28 2.52
CA GLY A 256 -11.00 -27.92 1.64
C GLY A 256 -11.32 -27.84 0.15
N CYS A 257 -12.33 -27.06 -0.24
CA CYS A 257 -12.69 -26.83 -1.64
C CYS A 257 -12.03 -25.55 -2.17
N CYS A 258 -11.62 -25.57 -3.42
CA CYS A 258 -11.11 -24.37 -4.10
C CYS A 258 -12.11 -23.91 -5.16
N PHE A 259 -12.34 -22.61 -5.22
CA PHE A 259 -13.10 -21.97 -6.29
C PHE A 259 -12.17 -21.21 -7.21
N ASN A 260 -12.45 -21.28 -8.51
CA ASN A 260 -11.82 -20.44 -9.51
C ASN A 260 -12.88 -19.99 -10.51
N SER A 261 -13.20 -18.70 -10.55
CA SER A 261 -14.08 -18.13 -11.59
C SER A 261 -15.47 -18.77 -11.68
N GLY A 262 -16.03 -19.24 -10.55
CA GLY A 262 -17.30 -19.97 -10.52
C GLY A 262 -17.17 -21.50 -10.65
N ASP A 263 -15.99 -22.01 -11.03
CA ASP A 263 -15.72 -23.45 -11.07
C ASP A 263 -15.33 -23.98 -9.69
N TRP A 264 -15.94 -25.10 -9.30
CA TRP A 264 -15.75 -25.74 -8.01
C TRP A 264 -14.78 -26.93 -8.11
N VAL A 265 -13.63 -26.83 -7.44
CA VAL A 265 -12.68 -27.94 -7.27
C VAL A 265 -12.91 -28.58 -5.90
N ASN A 266 -13.57 -29.73 -5.92
CA ASN A 266 -13.80 -30.56 -4.73
C ASN A 266 -12.50 -31.19 -4.23
N ASN A 267 -12.39 -31.38 -2.91
CA ASN A 267 -11.29 -32.12 -2.28
C ASN A 267 -9.89 -31.62 -2.66
N TYR A 268 -9.73 -30.31 -2.83
CA TYR A 268 -8.43 -29.70 -3.14
C TYR A 268 -7.43 -29.91 -1.99
N CYS A 269 -7.89 -29.79 -0.76
CA CYS A 269 -7.15 -30.18 0.44
C CYS A 269 -8.09 -30.75 1.52
N PRO A 270 -7.56 -31.37 2.59
CA PRO A 270 -8.35 -31.68 3.77
C PRO A 270 -8.97 -30.40 4.38
N PRO A 271 -10.16 -30.49 5.00
CA PRO A 271 -10.75 -29.38 5.74
C PRO A 271 -9.85 -28.89 6.88
N PHE A 272 -9.99 -27.62 7.22
CA PHE A 272 -9.25 -26.94 8.27
C PHE A 272 -10.17 -25.98 9.04
N LYS A 273 -9.73 -25.46 10.18
CA LYS A 273 -10.57 -24.71 11.12
C LYS A 273 -9.80 -23.60 11.82
N GLU A 274 -10.39 -23.02 12.87
CA GLU A 274 -9.75 -22.07 13.78
C GLU A 274 -8.32 -22.47 14.15
N GLY A 275 -7.42 -21.48 14.12
CA GLY A 275 -5.98 -21.64 14.31
C GLY A 275 -5.21 -21.96 13.02
N ALA A 276 -5.89 -22.35 11.93
CA ALA A 276 -5.21 -22.65 10.68
C ALA A 276 -4.52 -21.42 10.07
N LYS A 277 -3.31 -21.64 9.57
CA LYS A 277 -2.55 -20.69 8.77
C LYS A 277 -2.60 -21.10 7.31
N ILE A 278 -3.12 -20.22 6.48
CA ILE A 278 -3.20 -20.38 5.02
C ILE A 278 -2.19 -19.43 4.39
N THR A 279 -1.25 -19.96 3.62
CA THR A 279 -0.38 -19.18 2.75
C THR A 279 -0.86 -19.30 1.31
N VAL A 280 -1.21 -18.19 0.69
CA VAL A 280 -1.54 -18.13 -0.74
C VAL A 280 -0.26 -17.89 -1.52
N HIS A 281 -0.10 -18.56 -2.66
CA HIS A 281 1.03 -18.43 -3.58
C HIS A 281 0.50 -18.09 -4.97
N LEU A 282 0.60 -16.83 -5.36
CA LEU A 282 0.15 -16.33 -6.66
C LEU A 282 1.35 -16.18 -7.59
N ASP A 283 1.36 -16.88 -8.72
CA ASP A 283 2.31 -16.68 -9.81
C ASP A 283 1.63 -15.90 -10.95
N MET A 284 1.89 -14.60 -11.03
CA MET A 284 1.33 -13.74 -12.09
C MET A 284 1.99 -13.98 -13.45
N ASN A 285 3.15 -14.66 -13.50
CA ASN A 285 3.79 -15.02 -14.77
C ASN A 285 3.07 -16.18 -15.43
N LYS A 286 2.74 -17.21 -14.64
CA LYS A 286 2.02 -18.40 -15.10
C LYS A 286 0.50 -18.28 -15.00
N ARG A 287 0.01 -17.25 -14.30
CA ARG A 287 -1.40 -17.09 -13.91
C ARG A 287 -1.90 -18.29 -13.12
N THR A 288 -1.09 -18.79 -12.18
CA THR A 288 -1.47 -19.90 -11.30
C THR A 288 -1.54 -19.44 -9.85
N CYS A 289 -2.36 -20.14 -9.06
CA CYS A 289 -2.45 -19.97 -7.62
C CYS A 289 -2.26 -21.32 -6.94
N ALA A 290 -1.53 -21.37 -5.82
CA ALA A 290 -1.45 -22.55 -4.97
C ALA A 290 -1.63 -22.14 -3.52
N PHE A 291 -2.01 -23.09 -2.68
CA PHE A 291 -2.20 -22.84 -1.26
C PHE A 291 -1.30 -23.72 -0.42
N THR A 292 -0.90 -23.21 0.74
CA THR A 292 -0.28 -23.99 1.81
C THR A 292 -1.13 -23.85 3.04
N VAL A 293 -1.59 -24.97 3.60
CA VAL A 293 -2.38 -24.99 4.84
C VAL A 293 -1.54 -25.67 5.91
N ASN A 294 -1.26 -24.97 7.01
CA ASN A 294 -0.47 -25.48 8.13
C ASN A 294 0.87 -26.12 7.72
N GLY A 295 1.54 -25.52 6.73
CA GLY A 295 2.85 -25.97 6.22
C GLY A 295 2.80 -27.01 5.10
N ILE A 296 1.64 -27.56 4.75
CA ILE A 296 1.48 -28.50 3.63
C ILE A 296 1.08 -27.72 2.38
N ARG A 297 1.91 -27.77 1.33
CA ARG A 297 1.64 -27.13 0.03
C ARG A 297 0.83 -28.06 -0.88
N TYR A 298 -0.22 -27.54 -1.47
CA TYR A 298 -1.10 -28.25 -2.41
C TYR A 298 -0.82 -27.86 -3.86
N SER A 299 -1.44 -28.58 -4.79
CA SER A 299 -1.23 -28.45 -6.23
C SER A 299 -1.59 -27.06 -6.76
N GLU A 300 -0.94 -26.66 -7.86
CA GLU A 300 -1.29 -25.40 -8.52
C GLU A 300 -2.69 -25.51 -9.16
N VAL A 301 -3.50 -24.50 -8.91
CA VAL A 301 -4.76 -24.24 -9.60
C VAL A 301 -4.44 -23.27 -10.72
N SER A 302 -4.73 -23.70 -11.95
CA SER A 302 -4.67 -22.79 -13.10
C SER A 302 -5.68 -21.68 -12.85
N GLY A 303 -5.23 -20.43 -12.90
CA GLY A 303 -6.11 -19.29 -12.72
C GLY A 303 -6.91 -19.00 -13.97
N TRP A 304 -7.00 -17.72 -14.32
CA TRP A 304 -7.85 -17.24 -15.39
C TRP A 304 -7.12 -17.21 -16.73
N SER A 305 -7.78 -17.69 -17.79
CA SER A 305 -7.30 -17.59 -19.18
C SER A 305 -7.43 -16.18 -19.76
N ASN A 306 -8.41 -15.37 -19.27
CA ASN A 306 -8.73 -14.01 -19.76
C ASN A 306 -8.86 -12.96 -18.61
N SER A 307 -8.12 -13.10 -17.51
CA SER A 307 -8.31 -12.33 -16.25
C SER A 307 -8.04 -10.82 -16.33
N PRO A 308 -8.61 -10.03 -15.40
CA PRO A 308 -8.09 -8.71 -15.05
C PRO A 308 -6.57 -8.68 -14.79
N LEU A 309 -5.94 -7.62 -15.26
CA LEU A 309 -4.50 -7.37 -15.11
C LEU A 309 -4.10 -7.07 -13.65
N LYS A 310 -5.09 -6.77 -12.79
CA LYS A 310 -4.91 -6.31 -11.42
C LYS A 310 -5.72 -7.16 -10.45
N LEU A 311 -5.01 -7.80 -9.53
CA LEU A 311 -5.60 -8.64 -8.48
C LEU A 311 -5.35 -8.04 -7.10
N SER A 312 -6.01 -8.55 -6.08
CA SER A 312 -5.74 -8.19 -4.69
C SER A 312 -5.99 -9.40 -3.79
N PRO A 313 -5.16 -9.62 -2.76
CA PRO A 313 -5.48 -10.57 -1.69
C PRO A 313 -6.86 -10.27 -1.11
N ALA A 314 -7.67 -11.31 -0.96
CA ALA A 314 -9.05 -11.20 -0.53
C ALA A 314 -9.44 -12.37 0.36
N VAL A 315 -10.44 -12.12 1.20
CA VAL A 315 -11.09 -13.14 2.01
C VAL A 315 -12.60 -12.95 1.96
N SER A 316 -13.33 -14.04 2.19
CA SER A 316 -14.77 -13.98 2.46
C SER A 316 -15.12 -14.74 3.73
N LEU A 317 -16.00 -14.17 4.54
CA LEU A 317 -16.42 -14.72 5.83
C LEU A 317 -17.85 -14.29 6.17
N CYS A 318 -18.51 -15.10 6.99
CA CYS A 318 -19.79 -14.80 7.63
C CYS A 318 -19.61 -14.87 9.16
N TYR A 319 -20.64 -14.55 9.94
CA TYR A 319 -20.62 -14.72 11.38
C TYR A 319 -20.43 -16.19 11.78
N PRO A 320 -19.62 -16.54 12.81
CA PRO A 320 -18.83 -15.68 13.71
C PRO A 320 -17.37 -15.48 13.29
N GLY A 321 -17.09 -15.57 12.00
CA GLY A 321 -15.75 -15.64 11.44
C GLY A 321 -14.87 -14.44 11.78
N ARG A 322 -13.58 -14.72 11.99
CA ARG A 322 -12.56 -13.71 12.22
C ARG A 322 -11.24 -14.14 11.60
N LEU A 323 -10.69 -13.30 10.73
CA LEU A 323 -9.50 -13.60 9.94
C LEU A 323 -8.44 -12.51 10.14
N ARG A 324 -7.17 -12.91 10.13
CA ARG A 324 -6.03 -11.98 10.23
C ARG A 324 -5.10 -12.13 9.04
N ILE A 325 -4.67 -11.01 8.47
CA ILE A 325 -3.53 -10.97 7.56
C ILE A 325 -2.22 -10.71 8.32
N GLN A 326 -1.14 -11.41 7.97
CA GLN A 326 0.15 -11.26 8.68
C GLN A 326 1.31 -10.85 7.79
N ASN A 327 1.54 -11.57 6.70
CA ASN A 327 2.72 -11.40 5.84
C ASN A 327 2.28 -11.32 4.40
N CYS A 328 2.95 -10.51 3.60
CA CYS A 328 2.97 -10.71 2.16
C CYS A 328 4.37 -10.39 1.62
N ARG A 329 4.81 -11.14 0.61
CA ARG A 329 6.15 -11.07 0.03
C ARG A 329 6.07 -11.32 -1.47
N LYS A 330 6.76 -10.50 -2.25
CA LYS A 330 7.15 -10.82 -3.63
C LYS A 330 8.42 -11.69 -3.55
N VAL A 331 8.39 -12.84 -4.20
CA VAL A 331 9.50 -13.82 -4.25
C VAL A 331 10.31 -13.61 -5.51
#